data_AF-A0A6L9Z5A7-F1
#
_entry.id   AF-A0A6L9Z5A7-F1
#
_cell.length_a   1.000
_cell.length_b   1.000
_cell.length_c   1.000
_cell.angle_alpha   90.00
_cell.angle_beta   90.00
_cell.angle_gamma   90.00
#
_symmetry.space_group_name_H-M   'P 1'
#
loop_
_entity.id
_entity.type
_entity.pdbx_description
1 polymer ?
#
loop_
_entity_poly.entity_id
_entity_poly.type
_entity_poly.pdbx_seq_one_letter_code
_entity_poly.pdbx_strand_id
1 'polypeptide(L)'
;MAIKFWNGIALIENDTYRTQLIPKVGRLDHDQSLLKEILPHIPRGGVAIDVGANIGDHTIAYLNKVGITGRVLGFEPLPEAYECLTLNVPGAESYNYALSDQEETLNLVIRPNTGESFCSYSEKSQTIRAVPLDSFEFTQLDLIKFDVEGWELKA
;
A
#
# COMPACT_ATOMS: atom_id res chain seq x y z
N MET A 1 4.58 -16.17 -3.61
CA MET A 1 5.97 -15.71 -3.79
C MET A 1 6.66 -15.77 -2.44
N ALA A 2 7.99 -15.88 -2.40
CA ALA A 2 8.73 -15.86 -1.13
C ALA A 2 9.14 -14.43 -0.75
N ILE A 3 9.27 -14.16 0.55
CA ILE A 3 9.74 -12.90 1.11
C ILE A 3 11.21 -13.04 1.48
N LYS A 4 11.99 -11.99 1.20
CA LYS A 4 13.37 -11.86 1.66
C LYS A 4 13.56 -10.57 2.45
N PHE A 5 14.62 -10.51 3.23
CA PHE A 5 14.95 -9.33 4.01
C PHE A 5 16.25 -8.69 3.52
N TRP A 6 16.25 -7.36 3.48
CA TRP A 6 17.45 -6.56 3.30
C TRP A 6 17.51 -5.52 4.42
N ASN A 7 18.51 -5.60 5.30
CA ASN A 7 18.66 -4.70 6.45
C ASN A 7 17.38 -4.53 7.29
N GLY A 8 16.62 -5.61 7.47
CA GLY A 8 15.36 -5.60 8.23
C GLY A 8 14.13 -5.17 7.43
N ILE A 9 14.27 -4.72 6.18
CA ILE A 9 13.16 -4.42 5.28
C ILE A 9 12.75 -5.69 4.54
N ALA A 10 11.48 -6.09 4.68
CA ALA A 10 10.84 -7.17 3.93
C ALA A 10 10.60 -6.74 2.48
N LEU A 11 10.99 -7.61 1.55
CA LEU A 11 10.93 -7.41 0.11
C LEU A 11 10.39 -8.69 -0.56
N ILE A 12 9.65 -8.54 -1.66
CA ILE A 12 9.13 -9.66 -2.43
C ILE A 12 10.26 -10.21 -3.30
N GLU A 13 10.63 -11.49 -3.13
CA GLU A 13 11.86 -12.06 -3.73
C GLU A 13 11.94 -11.90 -5.25
N ASN A 14 10.80 -12.06 -5.95
CA ASN A 14 10.68 -12.02 -7.40
C ASN A 14 10.24 -10.66 -7.97
N ASP A 15 10.03 -9.65 -7.12
CA ASP A 15 9.72 -8.32 -7.62
C ASP A 15 10.93 -7.75 -8.41
N THR A 16 10.64 -7.21 -9.60
CA THR A 16 11.69 -6.71 -10.51
C THR A 16 12.07 -5.25 -10.26
N TYR A 17 11.36 -4.54 -9.39
CA TYR A 17 11.53 -3.10 -9.20
C TYR A 17 11.98 -2.72 -7.78
N ARG A 18 11.06 -2.69 -6.80
CA ARG A 18 11.31 -2.32 -5.40
C ARG A 18 12.43 -3.16 -4.78
N THR A 19 12.43 -4.45 -5.03
CA THR A 19 13.47 -5.37 -4.54
C THR A 19 14.88 -5.01 -5.01
N GLN A 20 15.01 -4.34 -6.17
CA GLN A 20 16.30 -3.83 -6.64
C GLN A 20 16.54 -2.38 -6.23
N LEU A 21 15.48 -1.57 -6.14
CA LEU A 21 15.54 -0.15 -5.84
C LEU A 21 15.89 0.10 -4.38
N ILE A 22 15.20 -0.54 -3.44
CA ILE A 22 15.34 -0.29 -2.00
C ILE A 22 16.80 -0.45 -1.53
N PRO A 23 17.53 -1.54 -1.88
CA PRO A 23 18.93 -1.65 -1.51
C PRO A 23 19.85 -0.59 -2.13
N LYS A 24 19.53 -0.10 -3.34
CA LYS A 24 20.33 0.92 -4.03
C LYS A 24 20.15 2.31 -3.40
N VAL A 25 18.92 2.67 -3.03
CA VAL A 25 18.61 3.97 -2.41
C VAL A 25 18.82 3.97 -0.90
N GLY A 26 18.87 2.79 -0.29
CA GLY A 26 19.22 2.63 1.12
C GLY A 26 18.06 2.80 2.11
N ARG A 27 16.81 2.87 1.64
CA ARG A 27 15.63 3.18 2.47
C ARG A 27 14.33 2.70 1.83
N LEU A 28 13.32 2.41 2.65
CA LEU A 28 12.00 1.93 2.20
C LEU A 28 11.17 3.03 1.53
N ASP A 29 11.12 4.23 2.13
CA ASP A 29 10.39 5.39 1.63
C ASP A 29 11.11 6.06 0.46
N HIS A 30 11.25 5.37 -0.66
CA HIS A 30 12.15 5.79 -1.73
C HIS A 30 11.66 7.01 -2.53
N ASP A 31 10.35 7.23 -2.68
CA ASP A 31 9.79 8.33 -3.48
C ASP A 31 9.80 9.66 -2.70
N GLN A 32 11.02 10.14 -2.42
CA GLN A 32 11.23 11.37 -1.65
C GLN A 32 10.70 12.61 -2.37
N SER A 33 10.59 12.57 -3.71
CA SER A 33 10.04 13.68 -4.49
C SER A 33 8.55 13.84 -4.23
N LEU A 34 7.77 12.75 -4.34
CA LEU A 34 6.34 12.77 -4.04
C LEU A 34 6.09 13.07 -2.55
N LEU A 35 6.82 12.38 -1.67
CA LEU A 35 6.66 12.56 -0.22
C LEU A 35 6.92 14.00 0.22
N LYS A 36 7.87 14.70 -0.40
CA LYS A 36 8.13 16.10 -0.09
C LYS A 36 6.91 17.00 -0.34
N GLU A 37 6.12 16.70 -1.37
CA GLU A 37 4.92 17.46 -1.72
C GLU A 37 3.71 17.04 -0.85
N ILE A 38 3.57 15.75 -0.53
CA ILE A 38 2.40 15.23 0.22
C ILE A 38 2.52 15.45 1.73
N LEU A 39 3.68 15.15 2.33
CA LEU A 39 3.83 15.14 3.79
C LEU A 39 3.49 16.47 4.49
N PRO A 40 3.65 17.68 3.89
CA PRO A 40 3.19 18.92 4.48
C PRO A 40 1.67 18.98 4.76
N HIS A 41 0.86 18.22 4.01
CA HIS A 41 -0.60 18.20 4.14
C HIS A 41 -1.11 17.28 5.27
N ILE A 42 -0.24 16.45 5.84
CA ILE A 42 -0.60 15.50 6.89
C ILE A 42 -0.28 16.12 8.26
N PRO A 43 -1.26 16.36 9.15
CA PRO A 43 -0.99 16.86 10.49
C PRO A 43 -0.46 15.76 11.41
N ARG A 44 0.28 16.15 12.46
CA ARG A 44 0.58 15.23 13.58
C ARG A 44 -0.73 14.88 14.28
N GLY A 45 -0.91 13.62 14.65
CA GLY A 45 -2.20 13.11 15.14
C GLY A 45 -3.26 12.89 14.06
N GLY A 46 -2.93 13.12 12.79
CA GLY A 46 -3.87 12.94 11.69
C GLY A 46 -4.14 11.47 11.34
N VAL A 47 -5.06 11.29 10.40
CA VAL A 47 -5.43 10.00 9.81
C VAL A 47 -5.12 10.02 8.32
N ALA A 48 -4.27 9.10 7.86
CA ALA A 48 -3.94 8.92 6.46
C ALA A 48 -4.37 7.54 5.96
N ILE A 49 -4.83 7.47 4.71
CA ILE A 49 -5.17 6.24 4.02
C ILE A 49 -4.24 6.08 2.82
N ASP A 50 -3.64 4.90 2.68
CA ASP A 50 -2.74 4.51 1.60
C ASP A 50 -3.36 3.34 0.83
N VAL A 51 -3.96 3.63 -0.33
CA VAL A 51 -4.61 2.64 -1.18
C VAL A 51 -3.66 2.21 -2.29
N GLY A 52 -3.35 0.91 -2.35
CA GLY A 52 -2.22 0.39 -3.13
C GLY A 52 -0.92 0.50 -2.34
N ALA A 53 -0.96 0.20 -1.05
CA ALA A 53 0.15 0.41 -0.12
C ALA A 53 1.41 -0.42 -0.43
N ASN A 54 1.31 -1.44 -1.29
CA ASN A 54 2.40 -2.31 -1.71
C ASN A 54 3.20 -2.85 -0.50
N ILE A 55 4.52 -2.75 -0.51
CA ILE A 55 5.39 -3.14 0.62
C ILE A 55 5.47 -2.09 1.74
N GLY A 56 4.68 -1.01 1.69
CA GLY A 56 4.63 0.05 2.70
C GLY A 56 5.63 1.19 2.50
N ASP A 57 6.08 1.44 1.26
CA ASP A 57 7.03 2.50 0.90
C ASP A 57 6.51 3.91 1.22
N HIS A 58 5.26 4.22 0.90
CA HIS A 58 4.61 5.47 1.32
C HIS A 58 4.06 5.39 2.74
N THR A 59 3.49 4.24 3.11
CA THR A 59 2.86 4.02 4.42
C THR A 59 3.80 4.35 5.58
N ILE A 60 5.08 3.95 5.51
CA ILE A 60 6.05 4.24 6.58
C ILE A 60 6.31 5.75 6.76
N ALA A 61 6.32 6.51 5.66
CA ALA A 61 6.51 7.95 5.71
C ALA A 61 5.27 8.64 6.31
N TYR A 62 4.07 8.18 5.95
CA TYR A 62 2.83 8.66 6.56
C TYR A 62 2.78 8.35 8.06
N LEU A 63 3.15 7.14 8.46
CA LEU A 63 3.14 6.72 9.86
C LEU A 63 4.09 7.58 10.71
N ASN A 64 5.29 7.82 10.19
CA ASN A 64 6.26 8.72 10.83
C ASN A 64 5.74 10.17 10.92
N LYS A 65 4.99 10.62 9.92
CA LYS A 65 4.47 11.98 9.86
C LYS A 65 3.31 12.23 10.81
N VAL A 66 2.33 11.32 10.87
CA VAL A 66 1.22 11.42 11.82
C VAL A 66 1.71 11.24 13.27
N GLY A 67 2.73 10.42 13.48
CA GLY A 67 3.29 10.13 14.81
C GLY A 67 2.36 9.29 15.70
N ILE A 68 2.76 9.07 16.96
CA ILE A 68 2.15 8.07 17.86
C ILE A 68 0.67 8.33 18.21
N THR A 69 0.17 9.55 18.01
CA THR A 69 -1.22 9.92 18.27
C THR A 69 -2.10 9.88 17.02
N GLY A 70 -1.52 9.62 15.86
CA GLY A 70 -2.24 9.52 14.60
C GLY A 70 -2.36 8.07 14.12
N ARG A 71 -2.97 7.89 12.96
CA ARG A 71 -3.28 6.57 12.40
C ARG A 71 -2.99 6.54 10.90
N VAL A 72 -2.55 5.39 10.42
CA VAL A 72 -2.41 5.14 8.98
C VAL A 72 -3.06 3.81 8.65
N LEU A 73 -3.95 3.81 7.66
CA LEU A 73 -4.56 2.60 7.13
C LEU A 73 -3.94 2.30 5.76
N GLY A 74 -3.42 1.09 5.58
CA GLY A 74 -2.84 0.63 4.32
C GLY A 74 -3.68 -0.49 3.70
N PHE A 75 -4.08 -0.32 2.44
CA PHE A 75 -4.84 -1.33 1.69
C PHE A 75 -3.96 -1.89 0.58
N GLU A 76 -3.68 -3.20 0.63
CA GLU A 76 -2.85 -3.88 -0.36
C GLU A 76 -3.45 -5.26 -0.70
N PRO A 77 -3.94 -5.48 -1.93
CA PRO A 77 -4.58 -6.74 -2.29
C PRO A 77 -3.61 -7.92 -2.53
N LEU A 78 -2.37 -7.67 -2.96
CA LEU A 78 -1.41 -8.75 -3.22
C LEU A 78 -0.90 -9.31 -1.88
N PRO A 79 -1.17 -10.59 -1.52
CA PRO A 79 -0.83 -11.12 -0.21
C PRO A 79 0.64 -11.00 0.16
N GLU A 80 1.55 -11.17 -0.79
CA GLU A 80 2.98 -11.06 -0.52
C GLU A 80 3.45 -9.62 -0.31
N ALA A 81 2.81 -8.65 -0.98
CA ALA A 81 3.04 -7.23 -0.71
C ALA A 81 2.43 -6.83 0.63
N TYR A 82 1.21 -7.28 0.92
CA TYR A 82 0.55 -7.08 2.20
C TYR A 82 1.39 -7.66 3.36
N GLU A 83 1.95 -8.85 3.22
CA GLU A 83 2.81 -9.43 4.24
C GLU A 83 4.07 -8.55 4.44
N CYS A 84 4.70 -8.08 3.36
CA CYS A 84 5.79 -7.12 3.46
C CYS A 84 5.37 -5.80 4.16
N LEU A 85 4.19 -5.25 3.84
CA LEU A 85 3.63 -4.07 4.50
C LEU A 85 3.51 -4.28 6.01
N THR A 86 2.95 -5.40 6.46
CA THR A 86 2.79 -5.68 7.89
C THR A 86 4.12 -5.85 8.62
N LEU A 87 5.13 -6.40 7.93
CA LEU A 87 6.49 -6.57 8.47
C LEU A 87 7.25 -5.24 8.51
N ASN A 88 7.11 -4.43 7.47
CA ASN A 88 7.83 -3.16 7.32
C ASN A 88 7.23 -2.03 8.15
N VAL A 89 5.91 -2.04 8.33
CA VAL A 89 5.16 -0.93 8.93
C VAL A 89 4.17 -1.47 9.99
N PRO A 90 4.64 -2.18 11.03
CA PRO A 90 3.77 -2.84 12.01
C PRO A 90 2.90 -1.88 12.85
N GLY A 91 3.18 -0.56 12.79
CA GLY A 91 2.35 0.45 13.44
C GLY A 91 1.16 0.95 12.61
N ALA A 92 1.06 0.55 11.33
CA ALA A 92 -0.09 0.86 10.49
C ALA A 92 -1.20 -0.19 10.65
N GLU A 93 -2.43 0.21 10.42
CA GLU A 93 -3.57 -0.69 10.27
C GLU A 93 -3.61 -1.21 8.84
N SER A 94 -3.12 -2.42 8.61
CA SER A 94 -3.00 -3.00 7.27
C SER A 94 -4.18 -3.93 6.95
N TYR A 95 -4.68 -3.85 5.71
CA TYR A 95 -5.77 -4.67 5.22
C TYR A 95 -5.40 -5.34 3.89
N ASN A 96 -5.59 -6.66 3.82
CA ASN A 96 -5.37 -7.42 2.58
C ASN A 96 -6.63 -7.39 1.69
N TYR A 97 -7.02 -6.19 1.27
CA TYR A 97 -8.17 -5.94 0.39
C TYR A 97 -7.77 -4.97 -0.72
N ALA A 98 -8.39 -5.14 -1.89
CA ALA A 98 -8.55 -4.02 -2.80
C ALA A 98 -9.72 -3.14 -2.32
N LEU A 99 -9.78 -1.91 -2.82
CA LEU A 99 -10.96 -1.07 -2.68
C LEU A 99 -11.77 -1.08 -3.98
N SER A 100 -13.10 -1.06 -3.85
CA SER A 100 -14.05 -1.00 -4.96
C SER A 100 -15.37 -0.37 -4.52
N ASP A 101 -16.22 0.05 -5.45
CA ASP A 101 -17.50 0.72 -5.22
C ASP A 101 -18.57 -0.21 -4.61
N GLN A 102 -18.26 -1.50 -4.52
CA GLN A 102 -19.09 -2.54 -3.93
C GLN A 102 -18.22 -3.63 -3.31
N GLU A 103 -18.81 -4.43 -2.41
CA GLU A 103 -18.18 -5.65 -1.96
C GLU A 103 -18.20 -6.69 -3.08
N GLU A 104 -17.02 -7.08 -3.56
CA GLU A 104 -16.89 -8.02 -4.66
C GLU A 104 -15.61 -8.84 -4.61
N THR A 105 -15.55 -9.83 -5.49
CA THR A 105 -14.36 -10.64 -5.71
C THR A 105 -13.79 -10.29 -7.06
N LEU A 106 -12.54 -9.82 -7.08
CA LEU A 106 -11.83 -9.39 -8.29
C LEU A 106 -10.70 -10.36 -8.62
N ASN A 107 -10.22 -10.31 -9.86
CA ASN A 107 -8.94 -10.90 -10.18
C ASN A 107 -7.86 -9.81 -10.07
N LEU A 108 -6.78 -10.12 -9.39
CA LEU A 108 -5.55 -9.35 -9.40
C LEU A 108 -4.65 -9.92 -10.47
N VAL A 109 -4.28 -9.09 -11.44
CA VAL A 109 -3.31 -9.41 -12.48
C VAL A 109 -1.93 -9.06 -11.96
N ILE A 110 -1.15 -10.09 -11.61
CA ILE A 110 0.18 -9.91 -11.01
C ILE A 110 1.21 -9.63 -12.11
N ARG A 111 1.97 -8.54 -11.95
CA ARG A 111 3.08 -8.18 -12.84
C ARG A 111 4.44 -8.45 -12.17
N PRO A 112 5.53 -8.64 -12.94
CA PRO A 112 6.87 -8.82 -12.38
C PRO A 112 7.32 -7.61 -11.55
N ASN A 113 7.00 -6.39 -11.98
CA ASN A 113 6.98 -5.23 -11.10
C ASN A 113 5.68 -5.30 -10.31
N THR A 114 5.73 -5.72 -9.05
CA THR A 114 4.50 -5.93 -8.28
C THR A 114 3.73 -4.65 -8.06
N GLY A 115 4.41 -3.50 -8.13
CA GLY A 115 3.81 -2.16 -8.13
C GLY A 115 2.81 -1.91 -9.25
N GLU A 116 3.00 -2.54 -10.40
CA GLU A 116 2.15 -2.38 -11.60
C GLU A 116 1.06 -3.45 -11.66
N SER A 117 0.82 -4.19 -10.57
CA SER A 117 -0.25 -5.19 -10.51
C SER A 117 -1.60 -4.48 -10.36
N PHE A 118 -2.61 -4.93 -11.09
CA PHE A 118 -3.89 -4.22 -11.18
C PHE A 118 -5.09 -5.16 -11.11
N CYS A 119 -6.25 -4.62 -10.75
CA CYS A 119 -7.51 -5.34 -10.68
C CYS A 119 -8.15 -5.54 -12.07
N SER A 120 -8.77 -6.69 -12.31
CA SER A 120 -9.45 -7.03 -13.56
C SER A 120 -10.65 -7.96 -13.33
N TYR A 121 -11.70 -7.77 -14.13
CA TYR A 121 -12.85 -8.68 -14.17
C TYR A 121 -12.59 -9.94 -15.01
N SER A 122 -11.73 -9.87 -16.02
CA SER A 122 -11.59 -10.91 -17.06
C SER A 122 -10.28 -11.69 -16.96
N GLU A 123 -9.18 -11.02 -16.65
CA GLU A 123 -7.85 -11.62 -16.59
C GLU A 123 -7.64 -12.31 -15.24
N LYS A 124 -7.60 -13.63 -15.26
CA LYS A 124 -7.42 -14.44 -14.04
C LYS A 124 -5.93 -14.70 -13.78
N SER A 125 -5.42 -14.18 -12.67
CA SER A 125 -4.14 -14.60 -12.11
C SER A 125 -4.31 -15.01 -10.65
N GLN A 126 -4.81 -14.11 -9.81
CA GLN A 126 -5.15 -14.41 -8.42
C GLN A 126 -6.48 -13.80 -8.03
N THR A 127 -7.29 -14.50 -7.24
CA THR A 127 -8.56 -13.98 -6.74
C THR A 127 -8.36 -13.24 -5.42
N ILE A 128 -8.91 -12.03 -5.32
CA ILE A 128 -8.81 -11.16 -4.15
C ILE A 128 -10.20 -10.65 -3.75
N ARG A 129 -10.33 -10.21 -2.49
CA ARG A 129 -11.53 -9.53 -2.01
C ARG A 129 -11.36 -8.02 -2.18
N ALA A 130 -12.41 -7.36 -2.65
CA ALA A 130 -12.50 -5.91 -2.73
C ALA A 130 -13.71 -5.42 -1.91
N VAL A 131 -13.56 -4.28 -1.26
CA VAL A 131 -14.60 -3.69 -0.39
C VAL A 131 -14.69 -2.18 -0.58
N PRO A 132 -15.85 -1.55 -0.32
CA PRO A 132 -15.97 -0.09 -0.31
C PRO A 132 -15.15 0.53 0.80
N LEU A 133 -14.47 1.63 0.50
CA LEU A 133 -13.82 2.43 1.55
C LEU A 133 -14.83 2.92 2.59
N ASP A 134 -16.04 3.26 2.14
CA ASP A 134 -17.16 3.68 2.99
C ASP A 134 -17.68 2.57 3.93
N SER A 135 -17.21 1.33 3.79
CA SER A 135 -17.48 0.27 4.79
C SER A 135 -16.68 0.45 6.08
N PHE A 136 -15.71 1.35 6.09
CA PHE A 136 -14.92 1.73 7.25
C PHE A 136 -15.44 3.05 7.84
N GLU A 137 -15.52 3.13 9.16
CA GLU A 137 -15.96 4.36 9.84
C GLU A 137 -14.78 5.26 10.16
N PHE A 138 -14.84 6.51 9.69
CA PHE A 138 -13.83 7.53 9.93
C PHE A 138 -14.44 8.74 10.65
N THR A 139 -13.85 9.11 11.80
CA THR A 139 -14.18 10.37 12.49
C THR A 139 -13.28 11.52 12.07
N GLN A 140 -12.16 11.21 11.40
CA GLN A 140 -11.19 12.15 10.86
C GLN A 140 -10.47 11.49 9.67
N LEU A 141 -10.20 12.28 8.63
CA LEU A 141 -9.43 11.86 7.47
C LEU A 141 -8.71 13.08 6.88
N ASP A 142 -7.38 13.05 6.90
CA ASP A 142 -6.53 14.18 6.49
C ASP A 142 -5.84 13.95 5.15
N LEU A 143 -5.64 12.68 4.77
CA LEU A 143 -5.07 12.29 3.48
C LEU A 143 -5.67 10.97 3.01
N ILE A 144 -6.00 10.89 1.72
CA ILE A 144 -6.15 9.62 1.00
C ILE A 144 -5.21 9.65 -0.19
N LYS A 145 -4.32 8.67 -0.28
CA LYS A 145 -3.58 8.36 -1.51
C LYS A 145 -4.29 7.21 -2.21
N PHE A 146 -4.59 7.39 -3.50
CA PHE A 146 -5.01 6.31 -4.40
C PHE A 146 -3.95 6.08 -5.46
N ASP A 147 -3.47 4.83 -5.54
CA ASP A 147 -2.50 4.37 -6.54
C ASP A 147 -2.76 2.90 -6.81
N VAL A 148 -3.77 2.65 -7.65
CA VAL A 148 -4.38 1.32 -7.84
C VAL A 148 -4.30 0.87 -9.30
N GLU A 149 -3.37 1.46 -10.05
CA GLU A 149 -2.99 1.06 -11.40
C GLU A 149 -4.20 0.98 -12.37
N GLY A 150 -5.03 2.02 -12.37
CA GLY A 150 -6.17 2.17 -13.29
C GLY A 150 -7.53 1.79 -12.70
N TRP A 151 -7.60 1.43 -11.41
CA TRP A 151 -8.85 1.15 -10.70
C TRP A 151 -9.44 2.35 -9.96
N GLU A 152 -8.91 3.56 -10.12
CA GLU A 152 -9.20 4.73 -9.28
C GLU A 152 -10.66 5.19 -9.35
N LEU A 153 -11.32 5.06 -10.51
CA LEU A 153 -12.74 5.44 -10.65
C LEU A 153 -13.69 4.46 -9.95
N LYS A 154 -13.21 3.25 -9.73
CA LYS A 154 -13.97 2.17 -9.11
C LYS A 154 -13.67 2.03 -7.64
N ALA A 155 -12.50 2.46 -7.18
CA ALA A 155 -12.01 2.29 -5.81
C ALA A 155 -12.59 3.29 -4.81
#